data_AF-A0A2X2T1F7-F1
#
_entry.id   AF-A0A2X2T1F7-F1
#
_cell.length_a   1.000
_cell.length_b   1.000
_cell.length_c   1.000
_cell.angle_alpha   90.00
_cell.angle_beta   90.00
_cell.angle_gamma   90.00
#
_symmetry.space_group_name_H-M   'P 1'
#
loop_
_entity.id
_entity.type
_entity.pdbx_description
1 polymer ?
#
loop_
_entity_poly.entity_id
_entity_poly.type
_entity_poly.pdbx_seq_one_letter_code
_entity_poly.pdbx_strand_id
1 'polypeptide(L)'
;MGYPMRYSNTQEIWDELRHLCPDFYGATYEKMGELGYIQWPCRDTSDADQGTSYLYESKFERPNGLGQFFTCDWAPPIDRITDEYPMVLSTVREVGHYSCRSMTGNCAALAALADEPGYAQIHVEDAARLGIEDEALIWVNSRKGRVITRAAVSERPNKGAVYMTYQWWIGACNELVTENLSPITKTPEYKYCAVRVEPIADQQAAEQYVIDEYSKLKARPARERDGVRHPLTLTPLPKGERAGVRGFT
;
A
#
# COMPACT_ATOMS: atom_id res chain seq x y z
N MET A 1 -13.57 0.24 -31.69
CA MET A 1 -14.74 0.55 -30.85
C MET A 1 -15.72 1.56 -31.48
N GLY A 2 -15.54 2.02 -32.72
CA GLY A 2 -16.59 2.71 -33.50
C GLY A 2 -16.88 4.19 -33.17
N TYR A 3 -16.51 4.69 -31.99
CA TYR A 3 -16.62 6.12 -31.64
C TYR A 3 -15.42 6.92 -32.21
N PRO A 4 -15.64 7.93 -33.08
CA PRO A 4 -14.56 8.72 -33.64
C PRO A 4 -14.00 9.69 -32.59
N MET A 5 -12.78 9.46 -32.15
CA MET A 5 -12.09 10.30 -31.16
C MET A 5 -10.64 10.52 -31.60
N ARG A 6 -10.25 11.78 -31.76
CA ARG A 6 -8.89 12.17 -32.18
C ARG A 6 -8.57 13.53 -31.59
N TYR A 7 -7.41 13.63 -30.95
CA TYR A 7 -6.80 14.86 -30.47
C TYR A 7 -5.39 14.97 -31.04
N SER A 8 -4.96 16.18 -31.36
CA SER A 8 -3.62 16.47 -31.88
C SER A 8 -2.60 16.63 -30.73
N ASN A 9 -3.05 17.08 -29.56
CA ASN A 9 -2.21 17.32 -28.38
C ASN A 9 -3.07 17.32 -27.09
N THR A 10 -2.43 17.46 -25.93
CA THR A 10 -3.11 17.47 -24.63
C THR A 10 -3.85 18.77 -24.34
N GLN A 11 -3.47 19.89 -24.98
CA GLN A 11 -4.16 21.16 -24.80
C GLN A 11 -5.57 21.13 -25.41
N GLU A 12 -5.77 20.47 -26.55
CA GLU A 12 -7.13 20.26 -27.11
C GLU A 12 -8.04 19.49 -26.14
N ILE A 13 -7.49 18.46 -25.46
CA ILE A 13 -8.22 17.68 -24.45
C ILE A 13 -8.54 18.56 -23.22
N TRP A 14 -7.55 19.32 -22.76
CA TRP A 14 -7.70 20.20 -21.60
C TRP A 14 -8.73 21.30 -21.88
N ASP A 15 -8.70 21.89 -23.07
CA ASP A 15 -9.66 22.91 -23.48
C ASP A 15 -11.07 22.33 -23.60
N GLU A 16 -11.25 21.11 -24.14
CA GLU A 16 -12.55 20.42 -24.10
C GLU A 16 -13.05 20.23 -22.67
N LEU A 17 -12.19 19.72 -21.77
CA LEU A 17 -12.50 19.55 -20.35
C LEU A 17 -12.92 20.86 -19.69
N ARG A 18 -12.16 21.95 -19.90
CA ARG A 18 -12.42 23.26 -19.30
C ARG A 18 -13.81 23.80 -19.67
N HIS A 19 -14.27 23.58 -20.90
CA HIS A 19 -15.62 23.99 -21.31
C HIS A 19 -16.74 23.17 -20.63
N LEU A 20 -16.44 21.95 -20.17
CA LEU A 20 -17.38 21.09 -19.45
C LEU A 20 -17.28 21.24 -17.92
N CYS A 21 -16.19 21.81 -17.42
CA CYS A 21 -15.88 21.93 -15.99
C CYS A 21 -15.73 23.39 -15.58
N PRO A 22 -16.80 24.05 -15.09
CA PRO A 22 -16.78 25.47 -14.73
C PRO A 22 -15.67 25.86 -13.75
N ASP A 23 -15.34 25.00 -12.80
CA ASP A 23 -14.29 25.26 -11.80
C ASP A 23 -12.86 25.14 -12.34
N PHE A 24 -12.69 24.63 -13.56
CA PHE A 24 -11.39 24.58 -14.25
C PHE A 24 -11.32 25.55 -15.44
N TYR A 25 -12.43 26.21 -15.78
CA TYR A 25 -12.53 27.01 -17.01
C TYR A 25 -11.41 28.05 -17.14
N GLY A 26 -11.06 28.72 -16.04
CA GLY A 26 -10.03 29.75 -16.01
C GLY A 26 -8.59 29.25 -16.04
N ALA A 27 -8.36 27.96 -15.78
CA ALA A 27 -7.02 27.37 -15.67
C ALA A 27 -6.45 27.02 -17.06
N THR A 28 -6.22 28.03 -17.91
CA THR A 28 -5.65 27.83 -19.26
C THR A 28 -4.19 27.35 -19.18
N TYR A 29 -3.69 26.72 -20.27
CA TYR A 29 -2.27 26.37 -20.38
C TYR A 29 -1.36 27.59 -20.25
N GLU A 30 -1.75 28.72 -20.85
CA GLU A 30 -1.02 29.98 -20.78
C GLU A 30 -0.90 30.49 -19.34
N LYS A 31 -2.00 30.45 -18.58
CA LYS A 31 -2.04 30.88 -17.18
C LYS A 31 -1.22 29.97 -16.26
N MET A 32 -1.26 28.65 -16.48
CA MET A 32 -0.42 27.71 -15.71
C MET A 32 1.07 27.87 -16.07
N GLY A 33 1.39 28.13 -17.33
CA GLY A 33 2.76 28.42 -17.78
C GLY A 33 3.78 27.35 -17.35
N GLU A 34 5.03 27.77 -17.16
CA GLU A 34 6.12 26.87 -16.72
C GLU A 34 6.20 26.71 -15.20
N LEU A 35 5.87 27.75 -14.44
CA LEU A 35 6.03 27.83 -12.97
C LEU A 35 4.74 28.23 -12.25
N GLY A 36 3.64 28.42 -12.98
CA GLY A 36 2.36 28.82 -12.38
C GLY A 36 1.74 27.69 -11.57
N TYR A 37 1.04 28.07 -10.51
CA TYR A 37 0.37 27.16 -9.61
C TYR A 37 -1.07 27.63 -9.40
N ILE A 38 -1.99 27.10 -10.21
CA ILE A 38 -3.39 27.51 -10.22
C ILE A 38 -4.21 26.47 -9.44
N GLN A 39 -4.64 26.85 -8.24
CA GLN A 39 -5.54 26.02 -7.44
C GLN A 39 -6.97 26.19 -7.94
N TRP A 40 -7.62 25.08 -8.29
CA TRP A 40 -9.06 25.12 -8.58
C TRP A 40 -9.84 25.35 -7.27
N PRO A 41 -11.00 26.04 -7.31
CA PRO A 41 -11.65 26.63 -8.48
C PRO A 41 -10.91 27.83 -9.11
N CYS A 42 -10.87 27.86 -10.45
CA CYS A 42 -10.44 28.99 -11.28
C CYS A 42 -11.42 29.09 -12.46
N ARG A 43 -12.20 30.17 -12.52
CA ARG A 43 -13.44 30.24 -13.30
C ARG A 43 -13.38 31.24 -14.44
N ASP A 44 -12.47 32.20 -14.41
CA ASP A 44 -12.29 33.19 -15.46
C ASP A 44 -10.92 33.01 -16.13
N THR A 45 -10.85 33.12 -17.45
CA THR A 45 -9.59 33.05 -18.20
C THR A 45 -8.73 34.30 -18.02
N SER A 46 -9.29 35.39 -17.53
CA SER A 46 -8.58 36.61 -17.14
C SER A 46 -7.47 36.31 -16.13
N ASP A 47 -6.31 36.93 -16.29
CA ASP A 47 -5.20 36.84 -15.34
C ASP A 47 -5.51 37.48 -13.97
N ALA A 48 -6.64 38.15 -13.81
CA ALA A 48 -7.10 38.57 -12.49
C ALA A 48 -7.54 37.37 -11.61
N ASP A 49 -8.04 36.29 -12.22
CA ASP A 49 -8.40 35.07 -11.51
C ASP A 49 -7.21 34.11 -11.49
N GLN A 50 -6.45 34.13 -10.40
CA GLN A 50 -5.29 33.23 -10.16
C GLN A 50 -5.67 31.95 -9.41
N GLY A 51 -6.97 31.62 -9.36
CA GLY A 51 -7.48 30.47 -8.64
C GLY A 51 -7.78 30.74 -7.16
N THR A 52 -8.17 29.69 -6.45
CA THR A 52 -8.71 29.77 -5.10
C THR A 52 -7.75 29.11 -4.10
N SER A 53 -7.12 29.90 -3.25
CA SER A 53 -6.10 29.41 -2.31
C SER A 53 -6.68 28.55 -1.17
N TYR A 54 -7.88 28.90 -0.70
CA TYR A 54 -8.60 28.19 0.36
C TYR A 54 -10.10 28.22 0.09
N LEU A 55 -10.81 27.17 0.50
CA LEU A 55 -12.25 27.02 0.30
C LEU A 55 -13.05 27.62 1.46
N TYR A 56 -14.34 27.87 1.21
CA TYR A 56 -15.35 28.25 2.21
C TYR A 56 -15.18 29.63 2.89
N GLU A 57 -14.55 30.60 2.22
CA GLU A 57 -14.43 31.98 2.72
C GLU A 57 -15.81 32.62 3.02
N SER A 58 -16.78 32.42 2.13
CA SER A 58 -18.11 33.03 2.23
C SER A 58 -19.19 32.06 2.74
N LYS A 59 -19.21 30.83 2.22
CA LYS A 59 -20.18 29.78 2.59
C LYS A 59 -19.64 28.39 2.33
N PHE A 60 -20.21 27.39 3.00
CA PHE A 60 -19.96 25.99 2.68
C PHE A 60 -20.70 25.57 1.41
N GLU A 61 -20.17 24.59 0.68
CA GLU A 61 -20.77 24.07 -0.56
C GLU A 61 -21.96 23.11 -0.31
N ARG A 62 -22.32 22.88 0.95
CA ARG A 62 -23.50 22.09 1.30
C ARG A 62 -24.79 22.78 0.83
N PRO A 63 -25.89 22.05 0.57
CA PRO A 63 -27.14 22.62 0.07
C PRO A 63 -27.72 23.78 0.90
N ASN A 64 -27.45 23.80 2.21
CA ASN A 64 -27.89 24.85 3.13
C ASN A 64 -26.82 25.91 3.45
N GLY A 65 -25.62 25.81 2.87
CA GLY A 65 -24.53 26.76 3.07
C GLY A 65 -23.80 26.69 4.41
N LEU A 66 -24.17 25.78 5.30
CA LEU A 66 -23.64 25.69 6.67
C LEU A 66 -22.65 24.53 6.84
N GLY A 67 -21.89 24.54 7.93
CA GLY A 67 -21.15 23.36 8.39
C GLY A 67 -22.10 22.28 8.92
N GLN A 68 -21.64 21.03 8.95
CA GLN A 68 -22.36 19.93 9.60
C GLN A 68 -21.45 19.26 10.62
N PHE A 69 -21.82 19.37 11.89
CA PHE A 69 -21.18 18.56 12.92
C PHE A 69 -21.60 17.10 12.74
N PHE A 70 -20.62 16.21 12.81
CA PHE A 70 -20.82 14.78 12.74
C PHE A 70 -19.86 14.10 13.70
N THR A 71 -20.36 13.07 14.39
CA THR A 71 -19.57 12.16 15.21
C THR A 71 -20.26 10.80 15.21
N CYS A 72 -19.56 9.76 15.63
CA CYS A 72 -20.12 8.43 15.82
C CYS A 72 -19.44 7.74 17.00
N ASP A 73 -20.08 6.67 17.49
CA ASP A 73 -19.44 5.79 18.47
C ASP A 73 -18.20 5.13 17.84
N TRP A 74 -17.19 4.91 18.66
CA TRP A 74 -15.99 4.20 18.23
C TRP A 74 -16.34 2.73 17.97
N ALA A 75 -15.91 2.23 16.81
CA ALA A 75 -15.94 0.82 16.48
C ALA A 75 -14.49 0.32 16.31
N PRO A 76 -14.14 -0.85 16.85
CA PRO A 76 -12.80 -1.38 16.67
C PRO A 76 -12.63 -2.00 15.27
N PRO A 77 -11.39 -2.17 14.78
CA PRO A 77 -11.09 -2.76 13.48
C PRO A 77 -11.78 -4.12 13.25
N ILE A 78 -11.99 -4.49 11.98
CA ILE A 78 -12.67 -5.76 11.68
C ILE A 78 -11.76 -6.93 12.06
N ASP A 79 -10.49 -6.86 11.69
CA ASP A 79 -9.51 -7.87 12.08
C ASP A 79 -9.17 -7.78 13.57
N ARG A 80 -9.07 -8.94 14.23
CA ARG A 80 -8.82 -9.06 15.67
C ARG A 80 -7.60 -9.90 15.94
N ILE A 81 -6.77 -9.38 16.84
CA ILE A 81 -5.66 -10.13 17.40
C ILE A 81 -6.18 -11.33 18.19
N THR A 82 -5.44 -12.41 18.12
CA THR A 82 -5.68 -13.65 18.87
C THR A 82 -4.35 -14.14 19.43
N ASP A 83 -4.36 -15.19 20.24
CA ASP A 83 -3.12 -15.82 20.70
C ASP A 83 -2.26 -16.34 19.52
N GLU A 84 -2.91 -16.71 18.40
CA GLU A 84 -2.25 -17.14 17.17
C GLU A 84 -1.70 -15.97 16.35
N TYR A 85 -2.39 -14.83 16.31
CA TYR A 85 -1.98 -13.61 15.61
C TYR A 85 -1.93 -12.43 16.59
N PRO A 86 -0.91 -12.36 17.47
CA PRO A 86 -0.90 -11.46 18.62
C PRO A 86 -0.43 -10.03 18.29
N MET A 87 0.00 -9.77 17.05
CA MET A 87 0.55 -8.47 16.64
C MET A 87 -0.33 -7.80 15.58
N VAL A 88 -0.28 -6.47 15.54
CA VAL A 88 -0.95 -5.67 14.52
C VAL A 88 0.03 -5.27 13.42
N LEU A 89 -0.28 -5.59 12.17
CA LEU A 89 0.38 -5.02 11.01
C LEU A 89 -0.31 -3.70 10.61
N SER A 90 0.50 -2.66 10.43
CA SER A 90 0.09 -1.41 9.78
C SER A 90 0.98 -1.12 8.58
N THR A 91 0.37 -0.95 7.41
CA THR A 91 1.12 -0.62 6.19
C THR A 91 1.44 0.87 6.13
N VAL A 92 2.69 1.21 5.85
CA VAL A 92 3.19 2.60 5.77
C VAL A 92 3.96 2.82 4.48
N ARG A 93 4.66 3.96 4.37
CA ARG A 93 5.51 4.33 3.24
C ARG A 93 6.91 4.67 3.75
N GLU A 94 7.84 4.74 2.81
CA GLU A 94 9.23 5.15 3.03
C GLU A 94 9.62 6.19 1.99
N VAL A 95 10.62 7.01 2.32
CA VAL A 95 10.97 8.21 1.57
C VAL A 95 11.65 7.91 0.22
N GLY A 96 12.48 6.87 0.14
CA GLY A 96 13.28 6.56 -1.04
C GLY A 96 12.53 5.86 -2.18
N HIS A 97 11.34 5.33 -1.91
CA HIS A 97 10.57 4.56 -2.88
C HIS A 97 9.08 4.91 -2.89
N TYR A 98 8.54 5.06 -4.09
CA TYR A 98 7.17 5.53 -4.28
C TYR A 98 6.24 4.43 -4.76
N SER A 99 5.22 4.13 -3.94
CA SER A 99 4.06 3.30 -4.28
C SER A 99 4.42 2.00 -5.01
N CYS A 100 4.20 1.89 -6.31
CA CYS A 100 4.45 0.67 -7.09
C CYS A 100 5.95 0.32 -7.23
N ARG A 101 6.86 1.28 -6.96
CA ARG A 101 8.31 1.15 -7.17
C ARG A 101 8.73 0.92 -8.63
N SER A 102 7.78 0.89 -9.57
CA SER A 102 8.05 0.74 -11.03
C SER A 102 8.86 1.89 -11.64
N MET A 103 8.79 3.09 -11.07
CA MET A 103 9.69 4.20 -11.44
C MET A 103 10.91 4.24 -10.52
N THR A 104 10.71 4.40 -9.20
CA THR A 104 11.81 4.64 -8.25
C THR A 104 12.74 3.44 -8.09
N GLY A 105 12.27 2.20 -8.27
CA GLY A 105 13.11 1.00 -8.26
C GLY A 105 13.96 0.82 -9.52
N ASN A 106 13.63 1.54 -10.60
CA ASN A 106 14.44 1.58 -11.82
C ASN A 106 15.42 2.77 -11.84
N CYS A 107 15.42 3.62 -10.81
CA CYS A 107 16.41 4.68 -10.64
C CYS A 107 17.62 4.13 -9.88
N ALA A 108 18.80 4.07 -10.53
CA ALA A 108 20.00 3.46 -9.96
C ALA A 108 20.36 3.98 -8.55
N ALA A 109 20.30 5.30 -8.35
CA ALA A 109 20.61 5.91 -7.04
C ALA A 109 19.63 5.49 -5.94
N LEU A 110 18.33 5.37 -6.25
CA LEU A 110 17.31 5.00 -5.27
C LEU A 110 17.32 3.49 -5.00
N ALA A 111 17.52 2.67 -6.04
CA ALA A 111 17.63 1.22 -5.91
C ALA A 111 18.83 0.78 -5.06
N ALA A 112 19.92 1.56 -5.06
CA ALA A 112 21.07 1.31 -4.21
C ALA A 112 20.84 1.59 -2.72
N LEU A 113 19.83 2.40 -2.37
CA LEU A 113 19.54 2.77 -0.98
C LEU A 113 18.68 1.74 -0.26
N ALA A 114 17.80 1.04 -0.97
CA ALA A 114 16.93 0.04 -0.38
C ALA A 114 16.52 -0.97 -1.46
N ASP A 115 16.64 -2.26 -1.14
CA ASP A 115 16.21 -3.34 -2.03
C ASP A 115 15.37 -4.41 -1.30
N GLU A 116 14.90 -5.40 -2.06
CA GLU A 116 14.07 -6.49 -1.58
C GLU A 116 14.70 -7.22 -0.36
N PRO A 117 13.88 -7.79 0.55
CA PRO A 117 12.41 -7.85 0.51
C PRO A 117 11.74 -6.63 1.19
N GLY A 118 12.50 -5.59 1.51
CA GLY A 118 12.03 -4.49 2.35
C GLY A 118 12.01 -4.80 3.84
N TYR A 119 11.66 -3.79 4.63
CA TYR A 119 11.73 -3.84 6.09
C TYR A 119 10.38 -3.92 6.80
N ALA A 120 10.37 -4.64 7.92
CA ALA A 120 9.36 -4.62 8.95
C ALA A 120 9.92 -3.98 10.22
N GLN A 121 9.36 -2.84 10.63
CA GLN A 121 9.77 -2.18 11.86
C GLN A 121 9.16 -2.90 13.06
N ILE A 122 10.00 -3.32 14.00
CA ILE A 122 9.60 -4.09 15.19
C ILE A 122 10.15 -3.42 16.45
N HIS A 123 9.32 -3.34 17.49
CA HIS A 123 9.74 -2.76 18.76
C HIS A 123 10.80 -3.64 19.44
N VAL A 124 11.82 -3.02 20.03
CA VAL A 124 12.95 -3.71 20.71
C VAL A 124 12.49 -4.81 21.68
N GLU A 125 11.45 -4.57 22.49
CA GLU A 125 10.95 -5.56 23.45
C GLU A 125 10.20 -6.73 22.80
N ASP A 126 9.51 -6.49 21.68
CA ASP A 126 8.83 -7.57 20.95
C ASP A 126 9.85 -8.42 20.20
N ALA A 127 10.85 -7.78 19.59
CA ALA A 127 11.97 -8.46 18.94
C ALA A 127 12.72 -9.35 19.94
N ALA A 128 13.08 -8.82 21.12
CA ALA A 128 13.72 -9.59 22.18
C ALA A 128 12.87 -10.77 22.67
N ARG A 129 11.56 -10.58 22.84
CA ARG A 129 10.64 -11.67 23.22
C ARG A 129 10.54 -12.77 22.15
N LEU A 130 10.60 -12.38 20.87
CA LEU A 130 10.49 -13.29 19.74
C LEU A 130 11.83 -13.90 19.29
N GLY A 131 12.96 -13.46 19.87
CA GLY A 131 14.30 -13.89 19.46
C GLY A 131 14.68 -13.38 18.06
N ILE A 132 14.28 -12.15 17.73
CA ILE A 132 14.57 -11.49 16.45
C ILE A 132 15.65 -10.45 16.68
N GLU A 133 16.73 -10.55 15.90
CA GLU A 133 17.79 -9.55 15.84
C GLU A 133 17.52 -8.54 14.73
N ASP A 134 18.17 -7.39 14.82
CA ASP A 134 18.13 -6.39 13.74
C ASP A 134 18.73 -6.96 12.45
N GLU A 135 18.24 -6.51 11.29
CA GLU A 135 18.64 -6.99 9.94
C GLU A 135 18.32 -8.47 9.63
N ALA A 136 17.79 -9.24 10.58
CA ALA A 136 17.41 -10.63 10.35
C ALA A 136 16.19 -10.75 9.43
N LEU A 137 16.18 -11.73 8.53
CA LEU A 137 14.99 -12.10 7.77
C LEU A 137 13.99 -12.85 8.67
N ILE A 138 12.73 -12.50 8.50
CA ILE A 138 11.61 -12.99 9.29
C ILE A 138 10.41 -13.32 8.40
N TRP A 139 9.53 -14.19 8.88
CA TRP A 139 8.22 -14.41 8.29
C TRP A 139 7.16 -13.58 9.00
N VAL A 140 6.30 -12.93 8.22
CA VAL A 140 5.06 -12.32 8.71
C VAL A 140 3.89 -13.10 8.16
N ASN A 141 3.11 -13.68 9.06
CA ASN A 141 1.98 -14.54 8.74
C ASN A 141 0.67 -13.82 9.08
N SER A 142 -0.33 -13.97 8.23
CA SER A 142 -1.70 -13.51 8.43
C SER A 142 -2.68 -14.63 8.05
N ARG A 143 -3.98 -14.37 8.16
CA ARG A 143 -5.00 -15.30 7.65
C ARG A 143 -5.03 -15.38 6.12
N LYS A 144 -4.54 -14.36 5.41
CA LYS A 144 -4.58 -14.28 3.95
C LYS A 144 -3.35 -14.93 3.31
N GLY A 145 -2.20 -14.83 3.97
CA GLY A 145 -0.94 -15.28 3.41
C GLY A 145 0.24 -15.09 4.34
N ARG A 146 1.42 -15.32 3.77
CA ARG A 146 2.71 -15.22 4.45
C ARG A 146 3.72 -14.51 3.55
N VAL A 147 4.48 -13.59 4.09
CA VAL A 147 5.51 -12.83 3.36
C VAL A 147 6.82 -12.82 4.14
N ILE A 148 7.94 -12.80 3.41
CA ILE A 148 9.27 -12.62 3.98
C ILE A 148 9.62 -11.14 4.02
N THR A 149 10.32 -10.69 5.05
CA THR A 149 10.79 -9.31 5.17
C THR A 149 12.00 -9.25 6.10
N ARG A 150 12.74 -8.14 6.06
CA ARG A 150 13.88 -7.90 6.95
C ARG A 150 13.45 -7.13 8.19
N ALA A 151 13.86 -7.56 9.37
CA ALA A 151 13.55 -6.85 10.61
C ALA A 151 14.36 -5.55 10.70
N ALA A 152 13.69 -4.46 11.05
CA ALA A 152 14.29 -3.20 11.47
C ALA A 152 13.91 -2.95 12.94
N VAL A 153 14.76 -3.35 13.85
CA VAL A 153 14.49 -3.35 15.29
C VAL A 153 14.83 -1.98 15.88
N SER A 154 13.85 -1.31 16.47
CA SER A 154 14.05 0.01 17.08
C SER A 154 12.98 0.34 18.12
N GLU A 155 13.13 1.44 18.84
CA GLU A 155 12.13 1.94 19.80
C GLU A 155 11.03 2.79 19.12
N ARG A 156 11.16 3.04 17.82
CA ARG A 156 10.22 3.87 17.06
C ARG A 156 8.82 3.25 16.90
N PRO A 157 8.67 1.97 16.50
CA PRO A 157 7.36 1.34 16.42
C PRO A 157 6.82 1.06 17.83
N ASN A 158 5.51 1.21 18.05
CA ASN A 158 4.92 0.84 19.34
C ASN A 158 4.92 -0.68 19.55
N LYS A 159 5.04 -1.09 20.81
CA LYS A 159 4.90 -2.49 21.22
C LYS A 159 3.55 -3.07 20.78
N GLY A 160 3.55 -4.33 20.36
CA GLY A 160 2.41 -5.09 19.85
C GLY A 160 2.08 -4.82 18.38
N ALA A 161 2.86 -4.00 17.67
CA ALA A 161 2.65 -3.70 16.27
C ALA A 161 3.91 -3.84 15.42
N VAL A 162 3.70 -4.09 14.13
CA VAL A 162 4.74 -4.15 13.08
C VAL A 162 4.33 -3.24 11.94
N TYR A 163 5.31 -2.51 11.40
CA TYR A 163 5.09 -1.60 10.28
C TYR A 163 5.85 -2.07 9.05
N MET A 164 5.13 -2.36 7.97
CA MET A 164 5.72 -2.74 6.68
C MET A 164 5.39 -1.71 5.62
N THR A 165 6.29 -1.51 4.68
CA THR A 165 6.10 -0.65 3.51
C THR A 165 5.57 -1.48 2.33
N TYR A 166 4.60 -0.95 1.57
CA TYR A 166 3.90 -1.72 0.54
C TYR A 166 4.57 -1.66 -0.85
N GLN A 167 5.75 -1.04 -0.93
CA GLN A 167 6.48 -0.81 -2.19
C GLN A 167 7.20 -2.05 -2.73
N TRP A 168 7.33 -3.10 -1.91
CA TRP A 168 8.17 -4.27 -2.19
C TRP A 168 7.42 -5.34 -2.97
N TRP A 169 8.13 -6.00 -3.89
CA TRP A 169 7.52 -7.03 -4.72
C TRP A 169 7.69 -8.44 -4.13
N ILE A 170 8.71 -8.66 -3.31
CA ILE A 170 8.96 -9.94 -2.62
C ILE A 170 8.30 -9.92 -1.25
N GLY A 171 8.62 -8.91 -0.43
CA GLY A 171 7.96 -8.66 0.85
C GLY A 171 6.62 -7.91 0.69
N ALA A 172 5.79 -8.34 -0.25
CA ALA A 172 4.56 -7.65 -0.64
C ALA A 172 3.51 -7.69 0.47
N CYS A 173 3.54 -6.73 1.40
CA CYS A 173 2.67 -6.75 2.59
C CYS A 173 1.16 -6.76 2.28
N ASN A 174 0.74 -6.34 1.08
CA ASN A 174 -0.66 -6.44 0.64
C ASN A 174 -1.15 -7.89 0.45
N GLU A 175 -0.25 -8.86 0.36
CA GLU A 175 -0.59 -10.29 0.41
C GLU A 175 -1.06 -10.73 1.81
N LEU A 176 -0.78 -9.94 2.84
CA LEU A 176 -1.24 -10.20 4.21
C LEU A 176 -2.60 -9.56 4.50
N VAL A 177 -2.86 -8.38 3.92
CA VAL A 177 -3.99 -7.56 4.32
C VAL A 177 -5.30 -8.05 3.71
N THR A 178 -6.30 -8.24 4.58
CA THR A 178 -7.67 -8.60 4.18
C THR A 178 -8.40 -7.42 3.52
N GLU A 179 -9.25 -7.71 2.55
CA GLU A 179 -10.06 -6.71 1.83
C GLU A 179 -11.28 -6.26 2.65
N ASN A 180 -11.04 -5.74 3.85
CA ASN A 180 -12.05 -5.14 4.72
C ASN A 180 -12.46 -3.78 4.12
N LEU A 181 -13.45 -3.78 3.22
CA LEU A 181 -13.85 -2.57 2.49
C LEU A 181 -14.83 -1.70 3.29
N SER A 182 -14.52 -0.40 3.39
CA SER A 182 -15.43 0.62 3.93
C SER A 182 -16.80 0.52 3.24
N PRO A 183 -17.91 0.49 4.00
CA PRO A 183 -19.24 0.36 3.41
C PRO A 183 -19.59 1.54 2.49
N ILE A 184 -19.00 2.72 2.74
CA ILE A 184 -19.28 3.99 2.05
C ILE A 184 -18.42 4.11 0.77
N THR A 185 -17.10 4.06 0.92
CA THR A 185 -16.14 4.42 -0.16
C THR A 185 -15.47 3.21 -0.80
N LYS A 186 -15.72 2.01 -0.28
CA LYS A 186 -15.00 0.78 -0.67
C LYS A 186 -13.48 0.86 -0.48
N THR A 187 -13.04 1.71 0.44
CA THR A 187 -11.62 1.82 0.83
C THR A 187 -11.25 0.66 1.78
N PRO A 188 -10.20 -0.11 1.49
CA PRO A 188 -9.75 -1.22 2.34
C PRO A 188 -9.04 -0.77 3.63
N GLU A 189 -9.14 -1.60 4.68
CA GLU A 189 -8.52 -1.41 6.00
C GLU A 189 -7.01 -1.70 6.00
N TYR A 190 -6.21 -0.96 5.22
CA TYR A 190 -4.78 -1.21 5.08
C TYR A 190 -3.92 -0.96 6.34
N LYS A 191 -4.49 -0.34 7.37
CA LYS A 191 -3.76 0.13 8.56
C LYS A 191 -3.90 -0.80 9.76
N TYR A 192 -4.63 -1.90 9.61
CA TYR A 192 -4.80 -2.88 10.67
C TYR A 192 -4.99 -4.28 10.07
N CYS A 193 -4.10 -5.21 10.43
CA CYS A 193 -4.24 -6.63 10.12
C CYS A 193 -3.60 -7.44 11.25
N ALA A 194 -4.28 -8.47 11.74
CA ALA A 194 -3.72 -9.35 12.76
C ALA A 194 -2.68 -10.27 12.12
N VAL A 195 -1.46 -10.22 12.65
CA VAL A 195 -0.31 -10.97 12.15
C VAL A 195 0.45 -11.67 13.25
N ARG A 196 1.24 -12.66 12.84
CA ARG A 196 2.24 -13.34 13.64
C ARG A 196 3.59 -13.21 12.97
N VAL A 197 4.57 -12.73 13.73
CA VAL A 197 5.96 -12.63 13.29
C VAL A 197 6.72 -13.85 13.79
N GLU A 198 7.51 -14.46 12.92
CA GLU A 198 8.30 -15.65 13.23
C GLU A 198 9.77 -15.45 12.82
N PRO A 199 10.73 -15.74 13.72
CA PRO A 199 12.15 -15.72 13.37
C PRO A 199 12.49 -16.85 12.39
N ILE A 200 13.50 -16.65 11.56
CA ILE A 200 14.05 -17.69 10.69
C ILE A 200 15.40 -18.14 11.26
N ALA A 201 15.55 -19.46 11.51
CA ALA A 201 16.79 -20.00 12.07
C ALA A 201 17.94 -20.01 11.04
N ASP A 202 17.67 -20.46 9.82
CA ASP A 202 18.65 -20.51 8.72
C ASP A 202 18.58 -19.22 7.89
N GLN A 203 19.28 -18.19 8.36
CA GLN A 203 19.37 -16.89 7.69
C GLN A 203 20.05 -16.96 6.33
N GLN A 204 21.02 -17.88 6.14
CA GLN A 204 21.71 -18.03 4.85
C GLN A 204 20.77 -18.54 3.76
N ALA A 205 19.95 -19.56 4.09
CA ALA A 205 18.93 -20.04 3.17
C ALA A 205 17.86 -18.98 2.89
N ALA A 206 17.49 -18.17 3.90
CA ALA A 206 16.51 -17.10 3.74
C ALA A 206 17.00 -15.98 2.80
N GLU A 207 18.27 -15.56 2.92
CA GLU A 207 18.87 -14.57 2.02
C GLU A 207 18.91 -15.08 0.58
N GLN A 208 19.32 -16.35 0.40
CA GLN A 208 19.29 -16.97 -0.93
C GLN A 208 17.86 -17.05 -1.50
N TYR A 209 16.86 -17.35 -0.66
CA TYR A 209 15.46 -17.36 -1.07
C TYR A 209 15.00 -15.99 -1.61
N VAL A 210 15.35 -14.89 -0.94
CA VAL A 210 15.02 -13.52 -1.42
C VAL A 210 15.66 -13.27 -2.78
N ILE A 211 16.96 -13.58 -2.93
CA ILE A 211 17.69 -13.38 -4.19
C ILE A 211 17.07 -14.18 -5.32
N ASP A 212 16.73 -15.44 -5.07
CA ASP A 212 16.15 -16.35 -6.04
C ASP A 212 14.77 -15.87 -6.49
N GLU A 213 13.88 -15.54 -5.55
CA GLU A 213 12.54 -15.05 -5.87
C GLU A 213 12.56 -13.72 -6.61
N TYR A 214 13.46 -12.80 -6.22
CA TYR A 214 13.61 -11.53 -6.92
C TYR A 214 14.17 -11.71 -8.33
N SER A 215 15.16 -12.60 -8.50
CA SER A 215 15.72 -12.93 -9.81
C SER A 215 14.69 -13.58 -10.71
N LYS A 216 13.88 -14.51 -10.19
CA LYS A 216 12.75 -15.12 -10.92
C LYS A 216 11.75 -14.07 -11.37
N LEU A 217 11.35 -13.16 -10.47
CA LEU A 217 10.42 -12.07 -10.81
C LEU A 217 10.99 -11.15 -11.91
N LYS A 218 12.28 -10.79 -11.81
CA LYS A 218 12.98 -9.98 -12.82
C LYS A 218 13.21 -10.70 -14.14
N ALA A 219 13.30 -12.03 -14.15
CA ALA A 219 13.47 -12.84 -15.35
C ALA A 219 12.15 -13.13 -16.09
N ARG A 220 10.99 -13.01 -15.42
CA ARG A 220 9.68 -13.27 -16.04
C ARG A 220 9.44 -12.39 -17.28
N PRO A 221 8.97 -12.93 -18.42
CA PRO A 221 8.64 -12.13 -19.59
C PRO A 221 7.56 -11.08 -19.29
N ALA A 222 7.65 -9.88 -19.86
CA ALA A 222 6.71 -8.77 -19.58
C ALA A 222 5.23 -9.16 -19.77
N ARG A 223 4.91 -10.04 -20.73
CA ARG A 223 3.54 -10.52 -21.00
C ARG A 223 2.93 -11.36 -19.87
N GLU A 224 3.74 -11.92 -18.98
CA GLU A 224 3.27 -12.71 -17.82
C GLU A 224 3.26 -11.88 -16.52
N ARG A 225 3.85 -10.67 -16.53
CA ARG A 225 3.86 -9.76 -15.37
C ARG A 225 2.52 -9.05 -15.16
N ASP A 226 1.78 -8.80 -16.24
CA ASP A 226 0.48 -8.12 -16.22
C ASP A 226 -0.70 -9.04 -15.88
N GLY A 227 -0.47 -10.36 -15.75
CA GLY A 227 -1.51 -11.40 -15.70
C GLY A 227 -1.79 -12.05 -14.35
N VAL A 228 -1.15 -11.63 -13.25
CA VAL A 228 -1.29 -12.35 -11.97
C VAL A 228 -2.56 -11.90 -11.21
N ARG A 229 -3.68 -12.56 -11.53
CA ARG A 229 -4.50 -13.16 -10.47
C ARG A 229 -3.79 -14.43 -10.08
N HIS A 230 -3.19 -14.50 -8.89
CA HIS A 230 -2.62 -15.77 -8.43
C HIS A 230 -3.77 -16.77 -8.25
N PRO A 231 -3.76 -17.93 -8.93
CA PRO A 231 -4.71 -18.99 -8.62
C PRO A 231 -4.39 -19.50 -7.21
N LEU A 232 -5.44 -19.55 -6.38
CA LEU A 232 -5.47 -20.22 -5.09
C LEU A 232 -5.18 -21.72 -5.28
N THR A 233 -3.92 -22.10 -5.46
CA THR A 233 -3.50 -23.50 -5.37
C THR A 233 -2.62 -23.64 -4.14
N LEU A 234 -3.30 -23.85 -3.01
CA LEU A 234 -2.72 -24.47 -1.82
C LEU A 234 -2.17 -25.84 -2.24
N THR A 235 -0.85 -26.00 -2.26
CA THR A 235 -0.25 -27.33 -2.24
C THR A 235 -0.58 -27.95 -0.88
N PRO A 236 -1.33 -29.06 -0.81
CA PRO A 236 -1.62 -29.70 0.47
C PRO A 236 -0.32 -30.25 1.06
N LEU A 237 -0.07 -29.99 2.34
CA LEU A 237 0.97 -30.67 3.10
C LEU A 237 0.77 -32.20 3.04
N PRO A 238 1.85 -33.00 2.96
CA PRO A 238 1.74 -34.45 3.01
C PRO A 238 1.11 -34.87 4.33
N LYS A 239 0.04 -35.67 4.26
CA LYS A 239 -0.61 -36.27 5.44
C LYS A 239 0.38 -37.21 6.11
N GLY A 240 0.90 -36.81 7.27
CA GLY A 240 1.58 -37.72 8.17
C GLY A 240 0.65 -38.86 8.57
N GLU A 241 1.15 -40.09 8.48
CA GLU A 241 0.50 -41.31 8.93
C GLU A 241 0.04 -41.17 10.38
N ARG A 242 -1.29 -41.23 10.60
CA ARG A 242 -1.82 -41.46 11.94
C ARG A 242 -1.72 -42.95 12.24
N ALA A 243 -0.76 -43.30 13.08
CA ALA A 243 -0.74 -44.57 13.77
C ALA A 243 -2.07 -44.76 14.53
N GLY A 244 -2.73 -45.89 14.27
CA GLY A 244 -4.02 -46.21 14.86
C GLY A 244 -3.92 -46.46 16.37
N VAL A 245 -4.92 -45.98 17.10
CA VAL A 245 -5.22 -46.48 18.44
C VAL A 245 -6.67 -46.96 18.43
N ARG A 246 -6.81 -48.23 18.78
CA ARG A 246 -8.04 -49.02 18.84
C ARG A 246 -8.95 -48.49 19.95
N GLY A 247 -10.25 -48.56 19.72
CA GLY A 247 -11.26 -48.12 20.68
C GLY A 247 -11.38 -49.00 21.91
N PHE A 248 -12.10 -48.46 22.90
CA PHE A 248 -12.91 -49.21 23.85
C PHE A 248 -14.11 -48.32 24.23
N THR A 249 -15.29 -48.93 24.08
CA THR A 249 -16.63 -48.64 24.66
C THR A 249 -17.01 -47.21 25.01
#